data_AF-A0A9W7AST5-F1
#
_entry.id   AF-A0A9W7AST5-F1
#
_cell.length_a   1.000
_cell.length_b   1.000
_cell.length_c   1.000
_cell.angle_alpha   90.00
_cell.angle_beta   90.00
_cell.angle_gamma   90.00
#
_symmetry.space_group_name_H-M   'P 1'
#
loop_
_entity.id
_entity.type
_entity.pdbx_description
1 polymer ?
#
loop_
_entity_poly.entity_id
_entity_poly.type
_entity_poly.pdbx_seq_one_letter_code
_entity_poly.pdbx_strand_id
1 'polypeptide(L)'
;MILANTNALLKSVGVAAKPISRFAELRKSASSMFVAIFEAMFQVRLKGIIRKPSHVKDYEHNAQGVIDALGTSILNMDLSHISGSSIVKGDAHAIMNLVDIFVGISEVWLKRRFQNDALGRTRLGSKGKKKAGKSKGATPVPRLDLPDGPGEEAEEARRKPRPKTAGRRPQSARTASDIHESIAGLASDFPGMWRSLSERGTIRQGDGAEGAAKKPSRLAQAEKRINDQREAKNKADYRRMLKDRLTALKRKDILDAKKQMFRQKGSLHSERVRSIKVKQQTERMRRQQLSFRLKRQNQLEIRMRKLNLSMIKSLHNSKREQELDDAVKIQSLKKEGGARAAALDAFFAERVGMAQTAITVQEEERAETARAQEAAIRELLRELSKDSKARVERQLEKASTAEDQSARDRAEATLALAQVIGVEDWEGVYKDRFMTPMVREVQALTKGMEMGLAGKLSEVKQEKKVQSRKRMLKKAYGSGVGRRR
;
A
#
# COMPACT_ATOMS: atom_id res chain seq x y z
N MET A 1 -22.41 -5.68 -6.71
CA MET A 1 -21.15 -5.45 -5.96
C MET A 1 -19.92 -5.93 -6.73
N ILE A 2 -19.83 -7.22 -7.12
CA ILE A 2 -18.66 -7.80 -7.84
C ILE A 2 -18.18 -6.92 -9.02
N LEU A 3 -19.07 -6.57 -9.95
CA LEU A 3 -18.72 -5.78 -11.13
C LEU A 3 -18.10 -4.41 -10.80
N ALA A 4 -18.60 -3.75 -9.75
CA ALA A 4 -18.08 -2.46 -9.33
C ALA A 4 -16.65 -2.59 -8.78
N ASN A 5 -16.42 -3.60 -7.93
CA ASN A 5 -15.10 -3.89 -7.36
C ASN A 5 -14.10 -4.29 -8.46
N THR A 6 -14.52 -5.15 -9.40
CA THR A 6 -13.69 -5.54 -10.54
C THR A 6 -13.32 -4.35 -11.41
N ASN A 7 -14.27 -3.48 -11.76
CA ASN A 7 -13.99 -2.30 -12.57
C ASN A 7 -13.11 -1.29 -11.83
N ALA A 8 -13.28 -1.14 -10.51
CA ALA A 8 -12.40 -0.30 -9.68
C ALA A 8 -10.96 -0.84 -9.67
N LEU A 9 -10.78 -2.15 -9.48
CA LEU A 9 -9.48 -2.83 -9.54
C LEU A 9 -8.83 -2.67 -10.92
N LEU A 10 -9.57 -2.89 -12.00
CA LEU A 10 -9.03 -2.73 -13.35
C LEU A 10 -8.57 -1.30 -13.64
N LYS A 11 -9.28 -0.31 -13.10
CA LYS A 11 -8.91 1.11 -13.20
C LYS A 11 -7.69 1.45 -12.37
N SER A 12 -7.55 0.89 -11.16
CA SER A 12 -6.40 1.15 -10.27
C SER A 12 -5.11 0.55 -10.82
N VAL A 13 -5.20 -0.63 -11.45
CA VAL A 13 -4.05 -1.31 -12.07
C VAL A 13 -3.72 -0.74 -13.46
N GLY A 14 -4.70 -0.10 -14.13
CA GLY A 14 -4.50 0.51 -15.45
C GLY A 14 -4.58 -0.48 -16.62
N VAL A 15 -5.33 -1.57 -16.46
CA VAL A 15 -5.42 -2.66 -17.46
C VAL A 15 -6.61 -2.51 -18.40
N ALA A 16 -7.73 -1.92 -17.95
CA ALA A 16 -8.94 -1.85 -18.76
C ALA A 16 -9.21 -0.46 -19.33
N ALA A 17 -9.50 -0.42 -20.64
CA ALA A 17 -10.03 0.76 -21.34
C ALA A 17 -11.57 0.85 -21.32
N LYS A 18 -12.27 -0.27 -21.05
CA LYS A 18 -13.74 -0.35 -21.05
C LYS A 18 -14.26 -1.04 -19.78
N PRO A 19 -15.27 -0.48 -19.09
CA PRO A 19 -15.86 -1.11 -17.91
C PRO A 19 -16.73 -2.31 -18.29
N ILE A 20 -16.62 -3.39 -17.52
CA ILE A 20 -17.45 -4.60 -17.68
C ILE A 20 -18.84 -4.29 -17.15
N SER A 21 -19.85 -4.46 -18.01
CA SER A 21 -21.23 -4.01 -17.69
C SER A 21 -22.12 -5.16 -17.21
N ARG A 22 -21.80 -6.41 -17.59
CA ARG A 22 -22.62 -7.58 -17.29
C ARG A 22 -21.78 -8.71 -16.70
N PHE A 23 -22.36 -9.49 -15.78
CA PHE A 23 -21.66 -10.63 -15.18
C PHE A 23 -21.29 -11.72 -16.21
N ALA A 24 -22.11 -11.91 -17.25
CA ALA A 24 -21.81 -12.84 -18.33
C ALA A 24 -20.55 -12.45 -19.12
N GLU A 25 -20.25 -11.15 -19.23
CA GLU A 25 -19.03 -10.64 -19.85
C GLU A 25 -17.82 -10.88 -18.93
N LEU A 26 -17.98 -10.61 -17.63
CA LEU A 26 -16.98 -10.91 -16.61
C LEU A 26 -16.59 -12.40 -16.63
N ARG A 27 -17.58 -13.31 -16.65
CA ARG A 27 -17.32 -14.76 -16.71
C ARG A 27 -16.48 -15.16 -17.92
N LYS A 28 -16.80 -14.60 -19.11
CA LYS A 28 -16.08 -14.92 -20.35
C LYS A 28 -14.64 -14.39 -20.36
N SER A 29 -14.38 -13.27 -19.67
CA SER A 29 -13.07 -12.62 -19.66
C SER A 29 -12.25 -12.89 -18.39
N ALA A 30 -12.83 -13.54 -17.37
CA ALA A 30 -12.25 -13.66 -16.02
C ALA A 30 -10.81 -14.19 -16.03
N SER A 31 -10.56 -15.32 -16.70
CA SER A 31 -9.23 -15.93 -16.77
C SER A 31 -8.19 -14.98 -17.40
N SER A 32 -8.48 -14.41 -18.58
CA SER A 32 -7.57 -13.47 -19.25
C SER A 32 -7.40 -12.15 -18.49
N MET A 33 -8.45 -11.71 -17.81
CA MET A 33 -8.46 -10.51 -16.98
C MET A 33 -7.51 -10.66 -15.79
N PHE A 34 -7.57 -11.78 -15.06
CA PHE A 34 -6.68 -12.01 -13.91
C PHE A 34 -5.22 -12.15 -14.30
N VAL A 35 -4.92 -12.79 -15.44
CA VAL A 35 -3.56 -12.80 -16.01
C VAL A 35 -3.09 -11.36 -16.27
N ALA A 36 -3.91 -10.54 -16.93
CA ALA A 36 -3.54 -9.17 -17.28
C ALA A 36 -3.33 -8.29 -16.02
N ILE A 37 -4.19 -8.44 -15.01
CA ILE A 37 -4.04 -7.77 -13.71
C ILE A 37 -2.71 -8.16 -13.05
N PHE A 38 -2.43 -9.47 -12.96
CA PHE A 38 -1.20 -9.96 -12.34
C PHE A 38 0.04 -9.39 -13.03
N GLU A 39 0.11 -9.51 -14.36
CA GLU A 39 1.28 -9.05 -15.11
C GLU A 39 1.47 -7.53 -15.03
N ALA A 40 0.39 -6.77 -15.00
CA ALA A 40 0.45 -5.31 -14.87
C ALA A 40 0.84 -4.85 -13.45
N MET A 41 0.32 -5.51 -12.41
CA MET A 41 0.66 -5.19 -11.02
C MET A 41 2.12 -5.48 -10.70
N PHE A 42 2.61 -6.66 -11.09
CA PHE A 42 3.95 -7.10 -10.72
C PHE A 42 5.02 -6.79 -11.78
N GLN A 43 4.64 -6.29 -12.96
CA GLN A 43 5.54 -6.05 -14.09
C GLN A 43 6.33 -7.31 -14.50
N VAL A 44 5.73 -8.49 -14.31
CA VAL A 44 6.33 -9.80 -14.61
C VAL A 44 5.43 -10.54 -15.59
N ARG A 45 6.04 -11.25 -16.54
CA ARG A 45 5.33 -12.19 -17.42
C ARG A 45 5.19 -13.55 -16.73
N LEU A 46 3.97 -14.02 -16.56
CA LEU A 46 3.73 -15.36 -16.00
C LEU A 46 4.22 -16.44 -16.98
N LYS A 47 5.03 -17.38 -16.47
CA LYS A 47 5.53 -18.53 -17.23
C LYS A 47 4.41 -19.57 -17.37
N GLY A 48 4.34 -20.25 -18.51
CA GLY A 48 3.36 -21.32 -18.75
C GLY A 48 1.94 -20.88 -19.10
N ILE A 49 1.69 -19.56 -19.24
CA ILE A 49 0.38 -19.03 -19.69
C ILE A 49 0.18 -19.20 -21.20
N ILE A 50 -0.94 -19.79 -21.60
CA ILE A 50 -1.38 -19.95 -22.99
C ILE A 50 -1.99 -18.63 -23.47
N ARG A 51 -1.27 -17.90 -24.33
CA ARG A 51 -1.66 -16.54 -24.78
C ARG A 51 -2.83 -16.49 -25.77
N LYS A 52 -3.07 -17.59 -26.47
CA LYS A 52 -4.19 -17.76 -27.40
C LYS A 52 -5.00 -18.97 -26.94
N PRO A 53 -5.72 -18.87 -25.80
CA PRO A 53 -6.52 -19.98 -25.31
C PRO A 53 -7.62 -20.30 -26.33
N SER A 54 -7.77 -21.59 -26.63
CA SER A 54 -8.68 -22.11 -27.64
C SER A 54 -9.76 -22.99 -27.03
N HIS A 55 -9.43 -23.67 -25.93
CA HIS A 55 -10.31 -24.56 -25.21
C HIS A 55 -10.55 -24.08 -23.78
N VAL A 56 -11.66 -24.51 -23.17
CA VAL A 56 -12.01 -24.18 -21.77
C VAL A 56 -10.88 -24.55 -20.82
N LYS A 57 -10.24 -25.72 -21.04
CA LYS A 57 -9.08 -26.17 -20.26
C LYS A 57 -7.89 -25.20 -20.30
N ASP A 58 -7.69 -24.48 -21.40
CA ASP A 58 -6.61 -23.48 -21.51
C ASP A 58 -6.90 -22.28 -20.59
N TYR A 59 -8.16 -21.88 -20.49
CA TYR A 59 -8.59 -20.83 -19.57
C TYR A 59 -8.49 -21.27 -18.11
N GLU A 60 -8.82 -22.52 -17.81
CA GLU A 60 -8.69 -23.10 -16.46
C GLU A 60 -7.22 -23.17 -16.04
N HIS A 61 -6.35 -23.65 -16.92
CA HIS A 61 -4.89 -23.68 -16.73
C HIS A 61 -4.33 -22.28 -16.49
N ASN A 62 -4.73 -21.30 -17.30
CA ASN A 62 -4.29 -19.92 -17.14
C ASN A 62 -4.75 -19.31 -15.81
N ALA A 63 -5.99 -19.55 -15.40
CA ALA A 63 -6.52 -19.07 -14.13
C ALA A 63 -5.82 -19.73 -12.94
N GLN A 64 -5.57 -21.04 -13.01
CA GLN A 64 -4.84 -21.77 -11.99
C GLN A 64 -3.40 -21.27 -11.86
N GLY A 65 -2.72 -21.01 -12.99
CA GLY A 65 -1.37 -20.43 -12.97
C GLY A 65 -1.29 -19.06 -12.28
N VAL A 66 -2.35 -18.26 -12.33
CA VAL A 66 -2.43 -17.00 -11.56
C VAL A 66 -2.60 -17.28 -10.06
N ILE A 67 -3.49 -18.21 -9.71
CA ILE A 67 -3.76 -18.60 -8.31
C ILE A 67 -2.50 -19.18 -7.66
N ASP A 68 -1.82 -20.10 -8.33
CA ASP A 68 -0.60 -20.74 -7.84
C ASP A 68 0.55 -19.73 -7.68
N ALA A 69 0.68 -18.80 -8.64
CA ALA A 69 1.66 -17.72 -8.56
C ALA A 69 1.36 -16.76 -7.41
N LEU A 70 0.10 -16.40 -7.17
CA LEU A 70 -0.29 -15.58 -6.03
C LEU A 70 -0.03 -16.28 -4.70
N GLY A 71 -0.49 -17.52 -4.56
CA GLY A 71 -0.35 -18.32 -3.34
C GLY A 71 1.11 -18.55 -2.98
N THR A 72 1.92 -18.98 -3.95
CA THR A 72 3.33 -19.35 -3.70
C THR A 72 4.28 -18.16 -3.69
N SER A 73 4.14 -17.24 -4.66
CA SER A 73 5.19 -16.22 -4.90
C SER A 73 4.95 -14.89 -4.19
N ILE A 74 3.69 -14.56 -3.87
CA ILE A 74 3.31 -13.24 -3.34
C ILE A 74 2.83 -13.33 -1.89
N LEU A 75 1.87 -14.22 -1.62
CA LEU A 75 1.19 -14.29 -0.32
C LEU A 75 1.81 -15.31 0.62
N ASN A 76 2.44 -16.36 0.08
CA ASN A 76 2.87 -17.55 0.83
C ASN A 76 1.71 -18.14 1.68
N MET A 77 0.53 -18.23 1.07
CA MET A 77 -0.71 -18.71 1.68
C MET A 77 -1.39 -19.72 0.78
N ASP A 78 -2.11 -20.68 1.39
CA ASP A 78 -2.91 -21.64 0.63
C ASP A 78 -4.19 -20.98 0.09
N LEU A 79 -4.38 -21.10 -1.23
CA LEU A 79 -5.55 -20.62 -1.96
C LEU A 79 -6.39 -21.77 -2.52
N SER A 80 -6.24 -22.99 -1.97
CA SER A 80 -6.95 -24.21 -2.40
C SER A 80 -8.48 -24.09 -2.50
N HIS A 81 -9.08 -23.17 -1.74
CA HIS A 81 -10.51 -22.84 -1.80
C HIS A 81 -10.95 -22.11 -3.09
N ILE A 82 -10.00 -21.66 -3.92
CA ILE A 82 -10.23 -21.05 -5.24
C ILE A 82 -9.56 -21.94 -6.29
N SER A 83 -10.35 -22.51 -7.20
CA SER A 83 -9.81 -23.29 -8.32
C SER A 83 -9.95 -22.53 -9.64
N GLY A 84 -9.02 -22.74 -10.58
CA GLY A 84 -9.13 -22.23 -11.94
C GLY A 84 -10.42 -22.67 -12.64
N SER A 85 -10.89 -23.89 -12.35
CA SER A 85 -12.17 -24.41 -12.86
C SER A 85 -13.38 -23.61 -12.35
N SER A 86 -13.38 -23.21 -11.07
CA SER A 86 -14.45 -22.41 -10.46
C SER A 86 -14.52 -21.01 -11.09
N ILE A 87 -13.36 -20.40 -11.38
CA ILE A 87 -13.28 -19.10 -12.07
C ILE A 87 -13.88 -19.19 -13.48
N VAL A 88 -13.53 -20.21 -14.26
CA VAL A 88 -14.01 -20.37 -15.65
C VAL A 88 -15.49 -20.74 -15.73
N LYS A 89 -15.99 -21.55 -14.77
CA LYS A 89 -17.43 -21.83 -14.64
C LYS A 89 -18.24 -20.58 -14.27
N GLY A 90 -17.57 -19.54 -13.75
CA GLY A 90 -18.20 -18.29 -13.36
C GLY A 90 -18.80 -18.35 -11.97
N ASP A 91 -18.23 -19.14 -11.06
CA ASP A 91 -18.59 -19.10 -9.66
C ASP A 91 -18.33 -17.69 -9.10
N ALA A 92 -19.42 -17.00 -8.76
CA ALA A 92 -19.38 -15.63 -8.28
C ALA A 92 -18.55 -15.49 -7.01
N HIS A 93 -18.56 -16.50 -6.14
CA HIS A 93 -17.83 -16.47 -4.88
C HIS A 93 -16.32 -16.63 -5.11
N ALA A 94 -15.93 -17.57 -5.97
CA ALA A 94 -14.52 -17.75 -6.34
C ALA A 94 -13.94 -16.49 -7.04
N ILE A 95 -14.71 -15.90 -7.97
CA ILE A 95 -14.30 -14.66 -8.65
C ILE A 95 -14.18 -13.49 -7.65
N MET A 96 -15.14 -13.35 -6.74
CA MET A 96 -15.10 -12.29 -5.73
C MET A 96 -13.89 -12.44 -4.82
N ASN A 97 -13.65 -13.62 -4.27
CA ASN A 97 -12.51 -13.87 -3.40
C ASN A 97 -11.19 -13.50 -4.10
N LEU A 98 -11.03 -13.89 -5.36
CA LEU A 98 -9.82 -13.55 -6.12
C LEU A 98 -9.70 -12.05 -6.40
N VAL A 99 -10.82 -11.36 -6.68
CA VAL A 99 -10.83 -9.89 -6.82
C VAL A 99 -10.45 -9.21 -5.50
N ASP A 100 -11.01 -9.67 -4.37
CA ASP A 100 -10.75 -9.08 -3.04
C ASP A 100 -9.29 -9.27 -2.62
N ILE A 101 -8.70 -10.44 -2.92
CA ILE A 101 -7.26 -10.68 -2.76
C ILE A 101 -6.45 -9.66 -3.57
N PHE A 102 -6.76 -9.46 -4.86
CA PHE A 102 -6.06 -8.48 -5.68
C PHE A 102 -6.27 -7.03 -5.20
N VAL A 103 -7.46 -6.68 -4.71
CA VAL A 103 -7.74 -5.36 -4.13
C VAL A 103 -6.85 -5.15 -2.90
N GLY A 104 -6.83 -6.11 -1.96
CA GLY A 104 -5.99 -6.04 -0.76
C GLY A 104 -4.50 -5.91 -1.09
N ILE A 105 -4.02 -6.69 -2.06
CA ILE A 105 -2.64 -6.55 -2.56
C ILE A 105 -2.43 -5.16 -3.16
N SER A 106 -3.35 -4.69 -4.01
CA SER A 106 -3.22 -3.40 -4.68
C SER A 106 -3.13 -2.24 -3.69
N GLU A 107 -3.90 -2.26 -2.61
CA GLU A 107 -3.86 -1.22 -1.57
C GLU A 107 -2.52 -1.18 -0.84
N VAL A 108 -2.02 -2.35 -0.43
CA VAL A 108 -0.72 -2.46 0.25
C VAL A 108 0.41 -2.05 -0.70
N TRP A 109 0.34 -2.50 -1.95
CA TRP A 109 1.36 -2.25 -2.95
C TRP A 109 1.41 -0.78 -3.39
N LEU A 110 0.24 -0.15 -3.61
CA LEU A 110 0.15 1.29 -3.89
C LEU A 110 0.68 2.11 -2.70
N LYS A 111 0.25 1.80 -1.47
CA LYS A 111 0.73 2.50 -0.26
C LYS A 111 2.25 2.43 -0.16
N ARG A 112 2.85 1.26 -0.40
CA ARG A 112 4.31 1.08 -0.38
C ARG A 112 5.01 1.84 -1.52
N ARG A 113 4.45 1.83 -2.73
CA ARG A 113 5.01 2.58 -3.88
C ARG A 113 5.02 4.09 -3.61
N PHE A 114 3.93 4.65 -3.06
CA PHE A 114 3.87 6.06 -2.69
C PHE A 114 4.83 6.42 -1.56
N GLN A 115 5.02 5.53 -0.57
CA GLN A 115 6.04 5.72 0.48
C GLN A 115 7.47 5.67 -0.08
N ASN A 116 7.74 4.75 -1.02
CA ASN A 116 9.05 4.63 -1.67
C ASN A 116 9.34 5.80 -2.63
N ASP A 117 8.33 6.36 -3.30
CA ASP A 117 8.51 7.57 -4.14
C ASP A 117 8.71 8.83 -3.29
N ALA A 118 8.10 8.90 -2.10
CA ALA A 118 8.32 9.96 -1.12
C ALA A 118 9.74 9.91 -0.50
N LEU A 119 10.29 8.71 -0.28
CA LEU A 119 11.66 8.49 0.22
C LEU A 119 12.72 8.44 -0.89
N GLY A 120 12.33 8.20 -2.15
CA GLY A 120 13.23 8.12 -3.31
C GLY A 120 13.73 9.48 -3.80
N ARG A 121 13.05 10.58 -3.45
CA ARG A 121 13.51 11.94 -3.78
C ARG A 121 14.62 12.49 -2.87
N THR A 122 14.90 11.88 -1.73
CA THR A 122 15.92 12.37 -0.78
C THR A 122 17.29 11.72 -0.92
N ARG A 123 17.46 10.68 -1.76
CA ARG A 123 18.74 9.93 -1.85
C ARG A 123 19.56 10.09 -3.13
N LEU A 124 19.13 10.88 -4.11
CA LEU A 124 19.92 11.14 -5.35
C LEU A 124 20.50 12.56 -5.44
N GLY A 125 20.47 13.33 -4.35
CA GLY A 125 20.92 14.72 -4.32
C GLY A 125 22.08 15.01 -3.38
N SER A 126 22.98 14.06 -3.08
CA SER A 126 24.19 14.39 -2.32
C SER A 126 25.24 13.28 -2.40
N LYS A 127 26.16 13.36 -3.36
CA LYS A 127 27.56 12.87 -3.27
C LYS A 127 28.29 13.20 -4.57
N GLY A 128 29.38 13.96 -4.47
CA GLY A 128 30.46 13.89 -5.46
C GLY A 128 30.95 15.18 -6.12
N LYS A 129 31.05 16.30 -5.40
CA LYS A 129 32.09 17.31 -5.76
C LYS A 129 33.46 16.68 -5.44
N LYS A 130 34.08 16.00 -6.41
CA LYS A 130 35.52 15.69 -6.36
C LYS A 130 36.23 16.50 -7.43
N LYS A 131 37.15 17.35 -6.95
CA LYS A 131 38.15 18.08 -7.73
C LYS A 131 38.92 17.07 -8.59
N ALA A 132 38.93 17.28 -9.91
CA ALA A 132 39.86 16.60 -10.80
C ALA A 132 41.08 17.51 -11.00
N GLY A 133 42.21 17.08 -10.43
CA GLY A 133 43.52 17.64 -10.70
C GLY A 133 44.07 17.13 -12.02
N LYS A 134 44.55 18.07 -12.83
CA LYS A 134 45.83 18.08 -13.56
C LYS A 134 46.59 16.73 -13.61
N SER A 135 46.59 16.06 -14.76
CA SER A 135 47.71 15.24 -15.22
C SER A 135 47.84 15.32 -16.74
N LYS A 136 49.10 15.33 -17.18
CA LYS A 136 49.60 15.54 -18.54
C LYS A 136 49.76 14.21 -19.28
N GLY A 137 49.67 14.24 -20.61
CA GLY A 137 50.04 13.18 -21.57
C GLY A 137 49.08 13.21 -22.76
N ALA A 138 49.39 13.87 -23.89
CA ALA A 138 50.19 13.36 -25.04
C ALA A 138 49.63 12.00 -25.52
N THR A 139 49.10 11.80 -26.74
CA THR A 139 49.49 12.24 -28.10
C THR A 139 48.26 12.17 -29.08
N PRO A 140 48.36 12.61 -30.36
CA PRO A 140 47.33 13.38 -31.06
C PRO A 140 46.63 12.65 -32.22
N VAL A 141 45.48 13.16 -32.67
CA VAL A 141 44.89 12.88 -33.99
C VAL A 141 44.23 14.18 -34.52
N PRO A 142 44.35 14.51 -35.82
CA PRO A 142 44.45 15.90 -36.25
C PRO A 142 43.11 16.61 -36.44
N ARG A 143 43.22 17.91 -36.12
CA ARG A 143 42.34 19.03 -36.41
C ARG A 143 42.15 19.17 -37.93
N LEU A 144 40.89 19.28 -38.35
CA LEU A 144 40.53 19.89 -39.63
C LEU A 144 39.87 21.22 -39.28
N ASP A 145 40.68 22.27 -39.45
CA ASP A 145 40.30 23.66 -39.34
C ASP A 145 39.27 24.02 -40.42
N LEU A 146 38.32 24.90 -40.08
CA LEU A 146 38.00 26.15 -40.80
C LEU A 146 36.82 26.88 -40.10
N PRO A 147 36.65 28.19 -40.29
CA PRO A 147 36.71 29.13 -39.18
C PRO A 147 35.37 29.82 -38.88
N ASP A 148 35.26 30.28 -37.63
CA ASP A 148 34.35 31.34 -37.24
C ASP A 148 34.80 32.67 -37.89
N GLY A 149 33.89 33.27 -38.63
CA GLY A 149 33.97 34.66 -39.10
C GLY A 149 32.94 35.53 -38.33
N PRO A 150 33.25 36.82 -38.11
CA PRO A 150 32.70 37.61 -37.03
C PRO A 150 31.34 38.22 -37.35
N GLY A 151 30.66 38.68 -36.30
CA GLY A 151 29.50 39.54 -36.42
C GLY A 151 29.87 40.89 -37.03
N GLU A 152 28.96 41.42 -37.84
CA GLU A 152 28.91 42.84 -38.17
C GLU A 152 27.44 43.27 -38.20
N GLU A 153 27.20 44.31 -37.43
CA GLU A 153 25.96 45.08 -37.33
C GLU A 153 25.76 45.94 -38.58
N ALA A 154 24.51 46.40 -38.73
CA ALA A 154 24.11 47.57 -39.51
C ALA A 154 24.30 47.54 -41.04
N GLU A 155 23.20 47.35 -41.77
CA GLU A 155 22.84 48.40 -42.72
C GLU A 155 21.34 48.45 -43.00
N GLU A 156 20.83 49.64 -42.79
CA GLU A 156 19.48 50.09 -42.89
C GLU A 156 19.24 50.72 -44.27
N ALA A 157 17.99 50.63 -44.73
CA ALA A 157 17.37 51.46 -45.74
C ALA A 157 17.50 51.12 -47.24
N ARG A 158 16.33 51.30 -47.87
CA ARG A 158 16.05 51.53 -49.30
C ARG A 158 15.93 50.29 -50.18
N ARG A 159 14.69 49.80 -50.30
CA ARG A 159 14.02 49.71 -51.62
C ARG A 159 12.49 49.70 -51.49
N LYS A 160 11.90 50.63 -52.23
CA LYS A 160 10.48 50.99 -52.32
C LYS A 160 9.58 49.82 -52.78
N PRO A 161 8.27 49.84 -52.48
CA PRO A 161 7.30 48.89 -53.03
C PRO A 161 7.04 49.22 -54.51
N ARG A 162 7.00 48.20 -55.37
CA ARG A 162 6.51 48.31 -56.76
C ARG A 162 5.37 47.32 -57.01
N PRO A 163 4.48 47.63 -57.97
CA PRO A 163 3.05 47.38 -57.85
C PRO A 163 2.63 45.98 -58.33
N LYS A 164 1.43 45.61 -57.87
CA LYS A 164 0.63 44.48 -58.34
C LYS A 164 0.48 44.54 -59.86
N THR A 165 1.05 43.59 -60.57
CA THR A 165 0.64 43.26 -61.94
C THR A 165 -0.25 42.03 -61.87
N ALA A 166 -1.54 42.25 -62.15
CA ALA A 166 -2.48 41.19 -62.47
C ALA A 166 -2.02 40.54 -63.78
N GLY A 167 -1.48 39.34 -63.71
CA GLY A 167 -0.98 38.57 -64.84
C GLY A 167 -1.70 37.23 -64.92
N ARG A 168 -2.63 37.15 -65.87
CA ARG A 168 -3.30 35.97 -66.44
C ARG A 168 -2.75 34.59 -66.06
N ARG A 169 -3.65 33.74 -65.56
CA ARG A 169 -3.57 32.27 -65.67
C ARG A 169 -3.33 31.84 -67.12
N PRO A 170 -2.43 30.87 -67.38
CA PRO A 170 -2.63 29.92 -68.46
C PRO A 170 -3.27 28.65 -67.89
N GLN A 171 -4.48 28.35 -68.39
CA GLN A 171 -5.08 27.04 -68.32
C GLN A 171 -4.36 26.07 -69.29
N SER A 172 -4.51 24.79 -69.01
CA SER A 172 -4.22 23.62 -69.85
C SER A 172 -2.75 23.21 -70.00
N ALA A 173 -2.33 22.32 -69.11
CA ALA A 173 -1.34 21.31 -69.44
C ALA A 173 -2.01 20.33 -70.43
N ARG A 174 -1.60 20.38 -71.70
CA ARG A 174 -2.00 19.40 -72.72
C ARG A 174 -1.37 18.06 -72.40
N THR A 175 -2.20 17.04 -72.26
CA THR A 175 -1.77 15.65 -72.06
C THR A 175 -1.38 15.02 -73.39
N ALA A 176 -0.59 13.94 -73.35
CA ALA A 176 -0.12 13.23 -74.55
C ALA A 176 -1.26 12.68 -75.44
N SER A 177 -2.50 12.67 -74.94
CA SER A 177 -3.73 12.39 -75.71
C SER A 177 -4.02 13.43 -76.79
N ASP A 178 -3.70 14.71 -76.55
CA ASP A 178 -4.12 15.83 -77.42
C ASP A 178 -3.32 15.91 -78.72
N ILE A 179 -2.16 15.22 -78.78
CA ILE A 179 -1.33 15.13 -79.98
C ILE A 179 -1.91 14.12 -80.97
N HIS A 180 -2.63 13.10 -80.51
CA HIS A 180 -3.25 12.12 -81.40
C HIS A 180 -4.56 12.63 -82.03
N GLU A 181 -5.34 13.48 -81.34
CA GLU A 181 -6.52 14.12 -81.93
C GLU A 181 -6.16 15.21 -82.96
N SER A 182 -5.05 15.93 -82.78
CA SER A 182 -4.62 16.96 -83.74
C SER A 182 -4.15 16.38 -85.09
N ILE A 183 -3.73 15.12 -85.16
CA ILE A 183 -3.37 14.44 -86.41
C ILE A 183 -4.62 13.87 -87.10
N ALA A 184 -5.62 13.43 -86.33
CA ALA A 184 -6.90 12.98 -86.86
C ALA A 184 -7.73 14.14 -87.46
N GLY A 185 -7.70 15.33 -86.85
CA GLY A 185 -8.38 16.52 -87.38
C GLY A 185 -7.78 17.08 -88.68
N LEU A 186 -6.46 16.92 -88.90
CA LEU A 186 -5.83 17.31 -90.17
C LEU A 186 -6.18 16.39 -91.34
N ALA A 187 -6.62 15.16 -91.06
CA ALA A 187 -7.07 14.21 -92.08
C ALA A 187 -8.54 14.43 -92.49
N SER A 188 -9.37 15.05 -91.63
CA SER A 188 -10.75 15.43 -91.95
C SER A 188 -10.86 16.73 -92.76
N ASP A 189 -9.92 17.66 -92.57
CA ASP A 189 -9.99 18.99 -93.18
C ASP A 189 -9.47 19.03 -94.63
N PHE A 190 -8.77 17.98 -95.11
CA PHE A 190 -8.30 17.87 -96.49
C PHE A 190 -8.56 16.48 -97.12
N PRO A 191 -9.82 16.10 -97.40
CA PRO A 191 -10.15 14.79 -97.99
C PRO A 191 -9.60 14.60 -99.42
N GLY A 192 -9.31 15.71 -100.13
CA GLY A 192 -8.87 15.70 -101.53
C GLY A 192 -7.38 15.41 -101.75
N MET A 193 -6.53 15.53 -100.71
CA MET A 193 -5.08 15.40 -100.88
C MET A 193 -4.58 13.95 -100.81
N TRP A 194 -5.37 13.05 -100.23
CA TRP A 194 -5.03 11.63 -100.06
C TRP A 194 -5.81 10.68 -101.00
N ARG A 195 -6.73 11.19 -101.81
CA ARG A 195 -7.43 10.42 -102.87
C ARG A 195 -6.73 10.41 -104.24
N SER A 196 -5.53 11.01 -104.40
CA SER A 196 -4.85 11.09 -105.70
C SER A 196 -3.65 10.14 -105.88
N LEU A 197 -3.52 9.09 -105.05
CA LEU A 197 -2.40 8.15 -105.12
C LEU A 197 -2.79 6.66 -105.21
N SER A 198 -4.09 6.33 -105.21
CA SER A 198 -4.56 4.94 -105.42
C SER A 198 -5.46 4.74 -106.64
N GLU A 199 -5.74 5.77 -107.44
CA GLU A 199 -6.51 5.68 -108.69
C GLU A 199 -5.72 6.26 -109.89
N ARG A 200 -4.69 5.53 -110.30
CA ARG A 200 -4.22 5.44 -111.69
C ARG A 200 -3.81 3.98 -111.87
N GLY A 201 -4.72 3.11 -112.32
CA GLY A 201 -5.42 3.27 -113.59
C GLY A 201 -4.53 2.67 -114.67
N THR A 202 -4.57 1.34 -114.75
CA THR A 202 -4.29 0.54 -115.93
C THR A 202 -4.98 1.17 -117.15
N ILE A 203 -4.22 1.82 -118.03
CA ILE A 203 -4.70 2.20 -119.37
C ILE A 203 -3.77 1.55 -120.39
N ARG A 204 -4.34 0.54 -121.06
CA ARG A 204 -3.93 0.06 -122.38
C ARG A 204 -4.05 1.23 -123.37
N GLN A 205 -2.96 1.54 -124.04
CA GLN A 205 -2.89 2.06 -125.40
C GLN A 205 -1.75 1.26 -126.03
N GLY A 206 -1.90 0.57 -127.16
CA GLY A 206 -2.66 0.94 -128.33
C GLY A 206 -1.66 0.81 -129.48
N ASP A 207 -1.82 -0.25 -130.26
CA ASP A 207 -1.09 -0.51 -131.49
C ASP A 207 -1.22 0.68 -132.46
N GLY A 208 -0.18 0.94 -133.24
CA GLY A 208 -0.32 1.65 -134.50
C GLY A 208 0.76 2.69 -134.83
N ALA A 209 1.19 2.62 -136.09
CA ALA A 209 1.86 3.66 -136.87
C ALA A 209 3.40 3.72 -136.79
N GLU A 210 3.99 2.84 -137.58
CA GLU A 210 5.02 3.14 -138.58
C GLU A 210 5.33 4.64 -138.78
N GLY A 211 6.55 5.02 -138.43
CA GLY A 211 7.13 6.32 -138.76
C GLY A 211 8.65 6.17 -138.78
N ALA A 212 9.20 5.92 -139.97
CA ALA A 212 10.63 5.79 -140.23
C ALA A 212 11.38 7.10 -139.89
N ALA A 213 11.73 7.28 -138.61
CA ALA A 213 12.60 8.36 -138.16
C ALA A 213 14.06 7.97 -138.40
N LYS A 214 14.70 8.71 -139.30
CA LYS A 214 16.14 8.67 -139.61
C LYS A 214 16.96 8.50 -138.33
N LYS A 215 17.73 7.40 -138.26
CA LYS A 215 18.67 7.12 -137.18
C LYS A 215 19.55 8.36 -136.96
N PRO A 216 19.51 9.00 -135.77
CA PRO A 216 20.43 10.10 -135.49
C PRO A 216 21.85 9.56 -135.62
N SER A 217 22.71 10.32 -136.30
CA SER A 217 24.13 10.03 -136.45
C SER A 217 24.73 9.60 -135.11
N ARG A 218 25.65 8.61 -135.11
CA ARG A 218 26.31 8.08 -133.89
C ARG A 218 26.87 9.20 -133.00
N LEU A 219 27.23 10.36 -133.58
CA LEU A 219 27.63 11.57 -132.87
C LEU A 219 26.51 12.20 -132.02
N ALA A 220 25.30 12.36 -132.56
CA ALA A 220 24.16 12.94 -131.84
C ALA A 220 23.68 12.04 -130.68
N GLN A 221 23.80 10.71 -130.81
CA GLN A 221 23.54 9.79 -129.70
C GLN A 221 24.61 9.86 -128.60
N ALA A 222 25.88 10.09 -128.97
CA ALA A 222 26.97 10.26 -128.02
C ALA A 222 26.82 11.58 -127.24
N GLU A 223 26.50 12.69 -127.91
CA GLU A 223 26.23 13.98 -127.26
C GLU A 223 25.03 13.92 -126.32
N LYS A 224 23.94 13.26 -126.73
CA LYS A 224 22.78 13.04 -125.85
C LYS A 224 23.15 12.25 -124.59
N ARG A 225 23.95 11.17 -124.72
CA ARG A 225 24.43 10.41 -123.56
C ARG A 225 25.31 11.24 -122.62
N ILE A 226 26.17 12.10 -123.18
CA ILE A 226 27.01 13.01 -122.38
C ILE A 226 26.13 14.03 -121.64
N ASN A 227 25.12 14.59 -122.31
CA ASN A 227 24.21 15.55 -121.69
C ASN A 227 23.31 14.90 -120.63
N ASP A 228 22.77 13.71 -120.91
CA ASP A 228 22.00 12.91 -119.95
C ASP A 228 22.85 12.53 -118.72
N GLN A 229 24.14 12.20 -118.92
CA GLN A 229 25.08 11.95 -117.82
C GLN A 229 25.37 13.21 -117.00
N ARG A 230 25.54 14.37 -117.64
CA ARG A 230 25.70 15.67 -116.95
C ARG A 230 24.45 16.03 -116.17
N GLU A 231 23.27 15.87 -116.74
CA GLU A 231 22.00 16.09 -116.07
C GLU A 231 21.76 15.11 -114.91
N ALA A 232 22.06 13.83 -115.10
CA ALA A 232 21.95 12.82 -114.04
C ALA A 232 22.89 13.15 -112.88
N LYS A 233 24.12 13.59 -113.17
CA LYS A 233 25.08 14.06 -112.17
C LYS A 233 24.57 15.30 -111.43
N ASN A 234 24.10 16.31 -112.15
CA ASN A 234 23.51 17.52 -111.56
C ASN A 234 22.28 17.21 -110.70
N LYS A 235 21.40 16.30 -111.14
CA LYS A 235 20.24 15.82 -110.38
C LYS A 235 20.67 15.04 -109.13
N ALA A 236 21.72 14.22 -109.23
CA ALA A 236 22.26 13.49 -108.09
C ALA A 236 22.90 14.43 -107.06
N ASP A 237 23.68 15.41 -107.50
CA ASP A 237 24.31 16.43 -106.64
C ASP A 237 23.25 17.31 -105.97
N TYR A 238 22.21 17.73 -106.69
CA TYR A 238 21.08 18.47 -106.12
C TYR A 238 20.30 17.63 -105.09
N ARG A 239 20.04 16.35 -105.40
CA ARG A 239 19.40 15.42 -104.43
C ARG A 239 20.27 15.23 -103.19
N ARG A 240 21.59 15.17 -103.32
CA ARG A 240 22.54 15.08 -102.21
C ARG A 240 22.50 16.36 -101.36
N MET A 241 22.57 17.54 -101.99
CA MET A 241 22.46 18.82 -101.29
C MET A 241 21.14 18.95 -100.52
N LEU A 242 20.01 18.54 -101.11
CA LEU A 242 18.71 18.54 -100.43
C LEU A 242 18.68 17.57 -99.25
N LYS A 243 19.24 16.36 -99.40
CA LYS A 243 19.36 15.40 -98.29
C LYS A 243 20.25 15.94 -97.16
N ASP A 244 21.37 16.57 -97.49
CA ASP A 244 22.27 17.17 -96.51
C ASP A 244 21.61 18.35 -95.79
N ARG A 245 20.87 19.20 -96.52
CA ARG A 245 20.06 20.28 -95.92
C ARG A 245 18.96 19.73 -95.02
N LEU A 246 18.26 18.67 -95.44
CA LEU A 246 17.21 18.03 -94.63
C LEU A 246 17.78 17.40 -93.36
N THR A 247 18.93 16.73 -93.44
CA THR A 247 19.59 16.16 -92.26
C THR A 247 20.12 17.25 -91.33
N ALA A 248 20.64 18.36 -91.86
CA ALA A 248 21.04 19.52 -91.08
C ALA A 248 19.86 20.16 -90.34
N LEU A 249 18.71 20.31 -91.00
CA LEU A 249 17.47 20.78 -90.36
C LEU A 249 17.01 19.84 -89.24
N LYS A 250 16.97 18.52 -89.50
CA LYS A 250 16.63 17.53 -88.45
C LYS A 250 17.58 17.60 -87.26
N ARG A 251 18.89 17.77 -87.48
CA ARG A 251 19.87 17.92 -86.40
C ARG A 251 19.62 19.21 -85.61
N LYS A 252 19.30 20.32 -86.28
CA LYS A 252 18.96 21.58 -85.63
C LYS A 252 17.70 21.44 -84.76
N ASP A 253 16.65 20.81 -85.28
CA ASP A 253 15.40 20.59 -84.54
C ASP A 253 15.63 19.71 -83.31
N ILE A 254 16.44 18.64 -83.44
CA ILE A 254 16.83 17.80 -82.29
C ILE A 254 17.61 18.59 -81.24
N LEU A 255 18.54 19.47 -81.66
CA LEU A 255 19.31 20.30 -80.74
C LEU A 255 18.43 21.33 -80.03
N ASP A 256 17.51 21.97 -80.74
CA ASP A 256 16.60 22.94 -80.15
C ASP A 256 15.58 22.27 -79.22
N ALA A 257 15.08 21.07 -79.56
CA ALA A 257 14.28 20.24 -78.66
C ALA A 257 15.07 19.85 -77.40
N LYS A 258 16.34 19.44 -77.53
CA LYS A 258 17.21 19.17 -76.38
C LYS A 258 17.38 20.41 -75.50
N LYS A 259 17.64 21.58 -76.09
CA LYS A 259 17.77 22.86 -75.35
C LYS A 259 16.47 23.20 -74.61
N GLN A 260 15.31 23.04 -75.25
CA GLN A 260 14.01 23.27 -74.61
C GLN A 260 13.80 22.29 -73.43
N MET A 261 14.12 21.01 -73.61
CA MET A 261 14.05 20.02 -72.53
C MET A 261 14.97 20.37 -71.35
N PHE A 262 16.20 20.84 -71.61
CA PHE A 262 17.09 21.30 -70.54
C PHE A 262 16.54 22.53 -69.81
N ARG A 263 15.95 23.50 -70.53
CA ARG A 263 15.29 24.66 -69.91
C ARG A 263 14.09 24.24 -69.05
N GLN A 264 13.26 23.31 -69.54
CA GLN A 264 12.13 22.77 -68.77
C GLN A 264 12.61 22.03 -67.52
N LYS A 265 13.63 21.17 -67.64
CA LYS A 265 14.23 20.48 -66.48
C LYS A 265 14.81 21.46 -65.46
N GLY A 266 15.49 22.51 -65.91
CA GLY A 266 16.00 23.58 -65.04
C GLY A 266 14.89 24.34 -64.32
N SER A 267 13.80 24.66 -65.02
CA SER A 267 12.63 25.31 -64.42
C SER A 267 11.97 24.43 -63.35
N LEU A 268 11.71 23.15 -63.67
CA LEU A 268 11.16 22.18 -62.72
C LEU A 268 12.07 21.98 -61.48
N HIS A 269 13.39 21.96 -61.68
CA HIS A 269 14.33 21.90 -60.56
C HIS A 269 14.23 23.15 -59.68
N SER A 270 14.19 24.34 -60.29
CA SER A 270 14.04 25.61 -59.55
C SER A 270 12.73 25.68 -58.75
N GLU A 271 11.64 25.14 -59.29
CA GLU A 271 10.34 25.05 -58.62
C GLU A 271 10.38 24.05 -57.47
N ARG A 272 11.00 22.89 -57.66
CA ARG A 272 11.22 21.92 -56.57
C ARG A 272 12.02 22.55 -55.43
N VAL A 273 13.12 23.24 -55.73
CA VAL A 273 13.93 23.93 -54.71
C VAL A 273 13.12 24.99 -53.96
N ARG A 274 12.32 25.80 -54.67
CA ARG A 274 11.41 26.78 -54.04
C ARG A 274 10.38 26.09 -53.13
N SER A 275 9.78 25.00 -53.58
CA SER A 275 8.81 24.24 -52.78
C SER A 275 9.42 23.65 -51.51
N ILE A 276 10.67 23.17 -51.58
CA ILE A 276 11.41 22.66 -50.42
C ILE A 276 11.69 23.79 -49.43
N LYS A 277 12.13 24.95 -49.91
CA LYS A 277 12.37 26.13 -49.05
C LYS A 277 11.10 26.59 -48.34
N VAL A 278 9.97 26.67 -49.06
CA VAL A 278 8.68 27.02 -48.45
C VAL A 278 8.29 25.99 -47.38
N LYS A 279 8.39 24.68 -47.67
CA LYS A 279 8.12 23.61 -46.70
C LYS A 279 9.01 23.71 -45.46
N GLN A 280 10.30 23.99 -45.63
CA GLN A 280 11.23 24.18 -44.50
C GLN A 280 10.85 25.40 -43.66
N GLN A 281 10.46 26.51 -44.28
CA GLN A 281 10.00 27.70 -43.57
C GLN A 281 8.70 27.45 -42.81
N THR A 282 7.73 26.75 -43.42
CA THR A 282 6.48 26.39 -42.72
C THR A 282 6.73 25.44 -41.55
N GLU A 283 7.63 24.46 -41.71
CA GLU A 283 8.03 23.57 -40.61
C GLU A 283 8.75 24.33 -39.49
N ARG A 284 9.61 25.30 -39.82
CA ARG A 284 10.26 26.16 -38.83
C ARG A 284 9.23 26.96 -38.02
N MET A 285 8.25 27.57 -38.69
CA MET A 285 7.15 28.30 -38.02
C MET A 285 6.31 27.38 -37.14
N ARG A 286 5.99 26.16 -37.62
CA ARG A 286 5.25 25.16 -36.86
C ARG A 286 6.01 24.73 -35.60
N ARG A 287 7.32 24.48 -35.70
CA ARG A 287 8.18 24.16 -34.55
C ARG A 287 8.24 25.32 -33.55
N GLN A 288 8.33 26.55 -34.02
CA GLN A 288 8.28 27.74 -33.15
C GLN A 288 6.95 27.80 -32.40
N GLN A 289 5.81 27.69 -33.09
CA GLN A 289 4.48 27.67 -32.45
C GLN A 289 4.33 26.55 -31.42
N LEU A 290 4.79 25.34 -31.73
CA LEU A 290 4.81 24.22 -30.79
C LEU A 290 5.69 24.51 -29.58
N SER A 291 6.87 25.10 -29.78
CA SER A 291 7.77 25.47 -28.69
C SER A 291 7.14 26.52 -27.76
N PHE A 292 6.42 27.51 -28.31
CA PHE A 292 5.71 28.50 -27.50
C PHE A 292 4.55 27.88 -26.72
N ARG A 293 3.77 26.99 -27.35
CA ARG A 293 2.69 26.25 -26.68
C ARG A 293 3.23 25.40 -25.53
N LEU A 294 4.31 24.67 -25.75
CA LEU A 294 4.97 23.85 -24.72
C LEU A 294 5.53 24.71 -23.58
N LYS A 295 6.19 25.84 -23.88
CA LYS A 295 6.67 26.79 -22.86
C LYS A 295 5.51 27.32 -22.01
N ARG A 296 4.38 27.70 -22.63
CA ARG A 296 3.19 28.16 -21.92
C ARG A 296 2.58 27.06 -21.04
N GLN A 297 2.48 25.83 -21.54
CA GLN A 297 2.01 24.69 -20.76
C GLN A 297 2.92 24.41 -19.55
N ASN A 298 4.24 24.39 -19.76
CA ASN A 298 5.21 24.19 -18.68
C ASN A 298 5.12 25.31 -17.62
N GLN A 299 4.95 26.57 -18.03
CA GLN A 299 4.71 27.68 -17.09
C GLN A 299 3.44 27.50 -16.27
N LEU A 300 2.33 27.06 -16.88
CA LEU A 300 1.09 26.76 -16.17
C LEU A 300 1.28 25.59 -15.19
N GLU A 301 2.00 24.55 -15.60
CA GLU A 301 2.31 23.42 -14.74
C GLU A 301 3.16 23.83 -13.53
N ILE A 302 4.18 24.68 -13.74
CA ILE A 302 4.99 25.24 -12.64
C ILE A 302 4.12 26.05 -11.68
N ARG A 303 3.20 26.88 -12.18
CA ARG A 303 2.26 27.64 -11.33
C ARG A 303 1.33 26.72 -10.55
N MET A 304 0.77 25.70 -11.19
CA MET A 304 -0.06 24.69 -10.52
C MET A 304 0.72 23.94 -9.45
N ARG A 305 1.96 23.54 -9.70
CA ARG A 305 2.83 22.89 -8.71
C ARG A 305 3.10 23.81 -7.51
N LYS A 306 3.34 25.11 -7.75
CA LYS A 306 3.50 26.10 -6.67
C LYS A 306 2.23 26.26 -5.84
N LEU A 307 1.06 26.34 -6.48
CA LEU A 307 -0.23 26.43 -5.80
C LEU A 307 -0.51 25.19 -4.96
N ASN A 308 -0.31 23.99 -5.53
CA ASN A 308 -0.47 22.72 -4.81
C ASN A 308 0.48 22.63 -3.61
N LEU A 309 1.74 23.04 -3.77
CA LEU A 309 2.70 23.06 -2.66
C LEU A 309 2.27 24.04 -1.56
N SER A 310 1.74 25.21 -1.93
CA SER A 310 1.19 26.18 -0.98
C SER A 310 -0.02 25.63 -0.22
N MET A 311 -0.92 24.95 -0.92
CA MET A 311 -2.11 24.30 -0.34
C MET A 311 -1.70 23.18 0.63
N ILE A 312 -0.75 22.33 0.25
CA ILE A 312 -0.23 21.27 1.14
C ILE A 312 0.40 21.87 2.41
N LYS A 313 1.18 22.95 2.28
CA LYS A 313 1.75 23.65 3.44
C LYS A 313 0.67 24.23 4.35
N SER A 314 -0.37 24.84 3.78
CA SER A 314 -1.51 25.36 4.55
C SER A 314 -2.25 24.24 5.29
N LEU A 315 -2.49 23.10 4.65
CA LEU A 315 -3.11 21.94 5.29
C LEU A 315 -2.25 21.37 6.43
N HIS A 316 -0.92 21.29 6.24
CA HIS A 316 -0.01 20.85 7.29
C HIS A 316 0.00 21.80 8.49
N ASN A 317 -0.02 23.12 8.25
CA ASN A 317 -0.08 24.11 9.32
C ASN A 317 -1.41 24.02 10.07
N SER A 318 -2.54 23.95 9.36
CA SER A 318 -3.87 23.79 9.97
C SER A 318 -3.97 22.49 10.78
N LYS A 319 -3.44 21.38 10.27
CA LYS A 319 -3.39 20.12 11.03
C LYS A 319 -2.53 20.24 12.28
N ARG A 320 -1.40 20.94 12.20
CA ARG A 320 -0.52 21.18 13.34
C ARG A 320 -1.18 22.05 14.41
N GLU A 321 -1.96 23.06 14.00
CA GLU A 321 -2.77 23.88 14.91
C GLU A 321 -3.83 23.03 15.62
N GLN A 322 -4.55 22.17 14.88
CA GLN A 322 -5.51 21.23 15.46
C GLN A 322 -4.86 20.26 16.46
N GLU A 323 -3.69 19.70 16.14
CA GLU A 323 -2.95 18.83 17.06
C GLU A 323 -2.52 19.56 18.34
N LEU A 324 -2.20 20.86 18.27
CA LEU A 324 -1.91 21.67 19.44
C LEU A 324 -3.16 21.92 20.29
N ASP A 325 -4.29 22.27 19.65
CA ASP A 325 -5.56 22.47 20.35
C ASP A 325 -6.04 21.18 21.04
N ASP A 326 -5.92 20.04 20.37
CA ASP A 326 -6.22 18.72 20.93
C ASP A 326 -5.29 18.39 22.10
N ALA A 327 -3.99 18.70 22.00
CA ALA A 327 -3.05 18.49 23.10
C ALA A 327 -3.42 19.33 24.34
N VAL A 328 -3.81 20.59 24.14
CA VAL A 328 -4.30 21.48 25.22
C VAL A 328 -5.57 20.91 25.85
N LYS A 329 -6.51 20.43 25.04
CA LYS A 329 -7.76 19.80 25.52
C LYS A 329 -7.51 18.49 26.28
N ILE A 330 -6.58 17.67 25.82
CA ILE A 330 -6.18 16.46 26.56
C ILE A 330 -5.53 16.83 27.89
N GLN A 331 -4.72 17.89 27.92
CA GLN A 331 -4.10 18.36 29.16
C GLN A 331 -5.14 18.90 30.15
N SER A 332 -6.17 19.63 29.70
CA SER A 332 -7.25 20.08 30.57
C SER A 332 -8.06 18.92 31.13
N LEU A 333 -8.43 17.94 30.29
CA LEU A 333 -9.14 16.73 30.72
C LEU A 333 -8.33 15.91 31.73
N LYS A 334 -7.00 15.83 31.57
CA LYS A 334 -6.12 15.17 32.56
C LYS A 334 -6.09 15.92 33.89
N LYS A 335 -6.05 17.26 33.87
CA LYS A 335 -6.10 18.07 35.09
C LYS A 335 -7.44 17.90 35.82
N GLU A 336 -8.55 17.95 35.08
CA GLU A 336 -9.89 17.73 35.63
C GLU A 336 -10.06 16.31 36.17
N GLY A 337 -9.61 15.30 35.43
CA GLY A 337 -9.64 13.90 35.86
C GLY A 337 -8.80 13.68 37.12
N GLY A 338 -7.61 14.28 37.20
CA GLY A 338 -6.77 14.25 38.40
C GLY A 338 -7.43 14.92 39.61
N ALA A 339 -8.05 16.08 39.42
CA ALA A 339 -8.78 16.78 40.48
C ALA A 339 -9.99 15.96 40.99
N ARG A 340 -10.74 15.33 40.07
CA ARG A 340 -11.86 14.44 40.44
C ARG A 340 -11.39 13.20 41.18
N ALA A 341 -10.30 12.57 40.75
CA ALA A 341 -9.72 11.42 41.44
C ALA A 341 -9.27 11.79 42.87
N ALA A 342 -8.57 12.92 43.02
CA ALA A 342 -8.15 13.41 44.34
C ALA A 342 -9.35 13.73 45.25
N ALA A 343 -10.44 14.29 44.70
CA ALA A 343 -11.67 14.53 45.46
C ALA A 343 -12.35 13.22 45.92
N LEU A 344 -12.36 12.18 45.08
CA LEU A 344 -12.88 10.87 45.45
C LEU A 344 -12.01 10.21 46.54
N ASP A 345 -10.69 10.28 46.41
CA ASP A 345 -9.76 9.74 47.41
C ASP A 345 -9.95 10.43 48.77
N ALA A 346 -10.12 11.77 48.78
CA ALA A 346 -10.43 12.53 49.99
C ALA A 346 -11.77 12.10 50.61
N PHE A 347 -12.82 11.94 49.79
CA PHE A 347 -14.13 11.48 50.25
C PHE A 347 -14.07 10.07 50.86
N PHE A 348 -13.35 9.13 50.23
CA PHE A 348 -13.19 7.79 50.78
C PHE A 348 -12.34 7.78 52.04
N ALA A 349 -11.29 8.60 52.11
CA ALA A 349 -10.48 8.75 53.32
C ALA A 349 -11.33 9.25 54.50
N GLU A 350 -12.19 10.25 54.27
CA GLU A 350 -13.13 10.75 55.28
C GLU A 350 -14.11 9.66 55.73
N ARG A 351 -14.71 8.92 54.79
CA ARG A 351 -15.65 7.82 55.10
C ARG A 351 -14.99 6.68 55.87
N VAL A 352 -13.77 6.32 55.53
CA VAL A 352 -12.99 5.32 56.27
C VAL A 352 -12.67 5.82 57.68
N GLY A 353 -12.32 7.10 57.84
CA GLY A 353 -12.13 7.72 59.14
C GLY A 353 -13.38 7.64 60.01
N MET A 354 -14.54 8.02 59.46
CA MET A 354 -15.84 7.91 60.16
C MET A 354 -16.17 6.47 60.57
N ALA A 355 -15.93 5.50 59.68
CA ALA A 355 -16.15 4.09 59.98
C ALA A 355 -15.22 3.58 61.09
N GLN A 356 -13.95 3.99 61.08
CA GLN A 356 -13.00 3.65 62.15
C GLN A 356 -13.46 4.23 63.49
N THR A 357 -13.90 5.49 63.54
CA THR A 357 -14.43 6.10 64.77
C THR A 357 -15.70 5.39 65.26
N ALA A 358 -16.57 4.94 64.36
CA ALA A 358 -17.77 4.20 64.73
C ALA A 358 -17.42 2.82 65.31
N ILE A 359 -16.42 2.14 64.73
CA ILE A 359 -15.92 0.86 65.26
C ILE A 359 -15.32 1.06 66.65
N THR A 360 -14.50 2.10 66.86
CA THR A 360 -13.90 2.34 68.19
C THR A 360 -14.95 2.65 69.24
N VAL A 361 -15.95 3.48 68.92
CA VAL A 361 -17.08 3.76 69.83
C VAL A 361 -17.85 2.47 70.15
N GLN A 362 -18.14 1.64 69.14
CA GLN A 362 -18.83 0.38 69.36
C GLN A 362 -18.00 -0.61 70.20
N GLU A 363 -16.67 -0.63 70.03
CA GLU A 363 -15.78 -1.44 70.86
C GLU A 363 -15.74 -0.93 72.30
N GLU A 364 -15.77 0.38 72.54
CA GLU A 364 -15.87 0.98 73.87
C GLU A 364 -17.20 0.64 74.54
N GLU A 365 -18.34 0.79 73.84
CA GLU A 365 -19.67 0.40 74.34
C GLU A 365 -19.73 -1.10 74.69
N ARG A 366 -19.14 -1.96 73.83
CA ARG A 366 -19.02 -3.40 74.11
C ARG A 366 -18.13 -3.68 75.31
N ALA A 367 -17.05 -2.92 75.49
CA ALA A 367 -16.17 -3.06 76.65
C ALA A 367 -16.87 -2.61 77.95
N GLU A 368 -17.65 -1.54 77.91
CA GLU A 368 -18.43 -1.05 79.05
C GLU A 368 -19.53 -2.02 79.45
N THR A 369 -20.29 -2.53 78.48
CA THR A 369 -21.31 -3.55 78.74
C THR A 369 -20.69 -4.84 79.29
N ALA A 370 -19.53 -5.27 78.77
CA ALA A 370 -18.80 -6.41 79.33
C ALA A 370 -18.34 -6.15 80.77
N ARG A 371 -17.81 -4.95 81.08
CA ARG A 371 -17.43 -4.58 82.46
C ARG A 371 -18.63 -4.56 83.40
N ALA A 372 -19.77 -4.07 82.95
CA ALA A 372 -21.02 -4.06 83.73
C ALA A 372 -21.51 -5.50 84.00
N GLN A 373 -21.47 -6.37 83.00
CA GLN A 373 -21.79 -7.80 83.15
C GLN A 373 -20.82 -8.50 84.12
N GLU A 374 -19.51 -8.25 84.00
CA GLU A 374 -18.53 -8.79 84.95
C GLU A 374 -18.79 -8.31 86.38
N ALA A 375 -19.14 -7.04 86.57
CA ALA A 375 -19.48 -6.49 87.88
C ALA A 375 -20.72 -7.18 88.48
N ALA A 376 -21.78 -7.35 87.68
CA ALA A 376 -23.00 -8.05 88.09
C ALA A 376 -22.72 -9.52 88.45
N ILE A 377 -21.92 -10.24 87.66
CA ILE A 377 -21.51 -11.61 87.97
C ILE A 377 -20.70 -11.66 89.28
N ARG A 378 -19.78 -10.72 89.49
CA ARG A 378 -19.00 -10.64 90.74
C ARG A 378 -19.90 -10.39 91.95
N GLU A 379 -20.96 -9.59 91.80
CA GLU A 379 -21.93 -9.33 92.86
C GLU A 379 -22.76 -10.57 93.18
N LEU A 380 -23.32 -11.24 92.15
CA LEU A 380 -24.02 -12.52 92.32
C LEU A 380 -23.13 -13.56 92.99
N LEU A 381 -21.86 -13.68 92.60
CA LEU A 381 -20.91 -14.60 93.26
C LEU A 381 -20.64 -14.22 94.72
N ARG A 382 -20.63 -12.93 95.08
CA ARG A 382 -20.53 -12.48 96.48
C ARG A 382 -21.77 -12.85 97.28
N GLU A 383 -22.96 -12.66 96.72
CA GLU A 383 -24.22 -13.06 97.36
C GLU A 383 -24.28 -14.57 97.55
N LEU A 384 -23.97 -15.34 96.51
CA LEU A 384 -23.95 -16.80 96.57
C LEU A 384 -22.88 -17.32 97.54
N SER A 385 -21.76 -16.62 97.67
CA SER A 385 -20.76 -16.89 98.71
C SER A 385 -21.27 -16.58 100.13
N LYS A 386 -22.04 -15.51 100.33
CA LYS A 386 -22.67 -15.20 101.63
C LYS A 386 -23.73 -16.24 101.97
N ASP A 387 -24.57 -16.62 101.01
CA ASP A 387 -25.62 -17.63 101.18
C ASP A 387 -25.06 -19.01 101.46
N SER A 388 -24.03 -19.42 100.72
CA SER A 388 -23.34 -20.69 100.98
C SER A 388 -22.66 -20.69 102.35
N LYS A 389 -21.99 -19.61 102.75
CA LYS A 389 -21.45 -19.45 104.10
C LYS A 389 -22.55 -19.57 105.16
N ALA A 390 -23.66 -18.86 104.99
CA ALA A 390 -24.79 -18.92 105.92
C ALA A 390 -25.42 -20.33 105.98
N ARG A 391 -25.49 -21.06 104.85
CA ARG A 391 -25.95 -22.45 104.83
C ARG A 391 -24.98 -23.37 105.57
N VAL A 392 -23.68 -23.21 105.34
CA VAL A 392 -22.64 -23.99 106.03
C VAL A 392 -22.68 -23.70 107.52
N GLU A 393 -22.79 -22.44 107.93
CA GLU A 393 -22.90 -22.02 109.33
C GLU A 393 -24.13 -22.63 110.00
N ARG A 394 -25.31 -22.57 109.35
CA ARG A 394 -26.51 -23.28 109.84
C ARG A 394 -26.35 -24.79 109.91
N GLN A 395 -25.63 -25.39 108.97
CA GLN A 395 -25.33 -26.83 109.01
C GLN A 395 -24.37 -27.15 110.16
N LEU A 396 -23.40 -26.26 110.43
CA LEU A 396 -22.45 -26.39 111.52
C LEU A 396 -23.11 -26.21 112.88
N GLU A 397 -24.04 -25.25 113.02
CA GLU A 397 -24.88 -25.09 114.22
C GLU A 397 -25.78 -26.31 114.43
N LYS A 398 -26.38 -26.86 113.36
CA LYS A 398 -27.16 -28.11 113.43
C LYS A 398 -26.28 -29.31 113.81
N ALA A 399 -25.06 -29.37 113.28
CA ALA A 399 -24.11 -30.43 113.62
C ALA A 399 -23.65 -30.29 115.07
N SER A 400 -23.32 -29.08 115.54
CA SER A 400 -22.95 -28.80 116.93
C SER A 400 -24.07 -29.15 117.89
N THR A 401 -25.31 -28.74 117.59
CA THR A 401 -26.47 -29.09 118.43
C THR A 401 -26.75 -30.59 118.41
N ALA A 402 -26.61 -31.27 117.27
CA ALA A 402 -26.71 -32.72 117.18
C ALA A 402 -25.56 -33.46 117.90
N GLU A 403 -24.35 -32.91 117.88
CA GLU A 403 -23.20 -33.41 118.64
C GLU A 403 -23.39 -33.21 120.14
N ASP A 404 -23.87 -32.04 120.57
CA ASP A 404 -24.21 -31.76 121.98
C ASP A 404 -25.33 -32.70 122.46
N GLN A 405 -26.30 -32.98 121.60
CA GLN A 405 -27.39 -33.91 121.89
C GLN A 405 -26.91 -35.36 121.91
N SER A 406 -26.07 -35.76 120.97
CA SER A 406 -25.40 -37.07 120.98
C SER A 406 -24.44 -37.22 122.16
N ALA A 407 -23.83 -36.13 122.63
CA ALA A 407 -22.97 -36.11 123.81
C ALA A 407 -23.79 -36.22 125.09
N ARG A 408 -24.98 -35.61 125.15
CA ARG A 408 -25.96 -35.85 126.23
C ARG A 408 -26.45 -37.29 126.22
N ASP A 409 -26.86 -37.81 125.06
CA ASP A 409 -27.33 -39.18 124.93
C ASP A 409 -26.21 -40.20 125.25
N ARG A 410 -24.96 -39.90 124.88
CA ARG A 410 -23.79 -40.71 125.28
C ARG A 410 -23.51 -40.58 126.77
N ALA A 411 -23.60 -39.38 127.35
CA ALA A 411 -23.41 -39.17 128.77
C ALA A 411 -24.47 -39.95 129.56
N GLU A 412 -25.74 -39.88 129.16
CA GLU A 412 -26.84 -40.66 129.70
C GLU A 412 -26.65 -42.16 129.49
N ALA A 413 -26.19 -42.60 128.31
CA ALA A 413 -25.88 -44.00 128.06
C ALA A 413 -24.68 -44.49 128.88
N THR A 414 -23.65 -43.67 129.09
CA THR A 414 -22.53 -44.00 129.99
C THR A 414 -22.94 -44.00 131.45
N LEU A 415 -23.89 -43.15 131.85
CA LEU A 415 -24.44 -43.13 133.21
C LEU A 415 -25.34 -44.36 133.46
N ALA A 416 -26.12 -44.77 132.45
CA ALA A 416 -26.89 -46.00 132.46
C ALA A 416 -26.00 -47.26 132.46
N LEU A 417 -24.90 -47.25 131.71
CA LEU A 417 -23.93 -48.35 131.69
C LEU A 417 -23.15 -48.43 133.02
N ALA A 418 -22.81 -47.30 133.63
CA ALA A 418 -22.17 -47.21 134.94
C ALA A 418 -23.08 -47.64 136.10
N GLN A 419 -24.41 -47.60 135.93
CA GLN A 419 -25.37 -48.12 136.92
C GLN A 419 -25.62 -49.63 136.80
N VAL A 420 -25.43 -50.22 135.61
CA VAL A 420 -25.64 -51.66 135.38
C VAL A 420 -24.36 -52.47 135.66
N ILE A 421 -23.19 -51.84 135.56
CA ILE A 421 -21.90 -52.47 135.79
C ILE A 421 -21.27 -51.78 137.00
N GLY A 422 -21.61 -52.24 138.20
CA GLY A 422 -20.90 -51.88 139.43
C GLY A 422 -19.47 -52.38 139.34
N VAL A 423 -18.57 -51.54 138.82
CA VAL A 423 -17.14 -51.84 138.71
C VAL A 423 -16.35 -50.59 139.09
N GLU A 424 -15.72 -50.74 140.24
CA GLU A 424 -14.67 -49.91 140.80
C GLU A 424 -13.44 -49.85 139.87
N ASP A 425 -12.75 -48.71 139.88
CA ASP A 425 -11.35 -48.49 139.51
C ASP A 425 -10.76 -49.30 138.34
N TRP A 426 -10.82 -48.72 137.13
CA TRP A 426 -9.92 -49.05 136.02
C TRP A 426 -9.14 -47.81 135.55
N GLU A 427 -8.66 -47.03 136.51
CA GLU A 427 -7.71 -45.94 136.28
C GLU A 427 -6.29 -46.51 136.15
N GLY A 428 -6.00 -47.12 135.00
CA GLY A 428 -4.66 -47.59 134.68
C GLY A 428 -4.66 -48.60 133.55
N VAL A 429 -3.69 -48.47 132.64
CA VAL A 429 -3.28 -49.46 131.61
C VAL A 429 -3.80 -49.26 130.16
N TYR A 430 -4.65 -48.27 129.83
CA TYR A 430 -5.09 -48.05 128.43
C TYR A 430 -4.53 -46.83 127.68
N LYS A 431 -3.47 -46.18 128.19
CA LYS A 431 -2.86 -45.02 127.52
C LYS A 431 -1.65 -45.31 126.61
N ASP A 432 -1.00 -46.47 126.70
CA ASP A 432 0.34 -46.65 126.10
C ASP A 432 0.50 -47.70 124.98
N ARG A 433 -0.56 -48.40 124.55
CA ARG A 433 -0.43 -49.40 123.46
C ARG A 433 -1.33 -49.26 122.24
N PHE A 434 -2.38 -48.43 122.28
CA PHE A 434 -3.36 -48.37 121.20
C PHE A 434 -3.53 -47.00 120.53
N MET A 435 -2.96 -45.91 121.05
CA MET A 435 -3.11 -44.56 120.47
C MET A 435 -1.94 -44.15 119.55
N THR A 436 -0.82 -44.85 119.57
CA THR A 436 0.42 -44.46 118.86
C THR A 436 0.49 -44.85 117.36
N PRO A 437 -0.19 -45.90 116.85
CA PRO A 437 -0.22 -46.17 115.40
C PRO A 437 -1.15 -45.22 114.64
N MET A 438 -2.27 -44.82 115.26
CA MET A 438 -3.33 -44.05 114.60
C MET A 438 -2.94 -42.59 114.35
N VAL A 439 -2.17 -41.98 115.27
CA VAL A 439 -1.65 -40.61 115.09
C VAL A 439 -0.56 -40.54 114.01
N ARG A 440 0.19 -41.63 113.76
CA ARG A 440 1.22 -41.68 112.70
C ARG A 440 0.63 -41.84 111.29
N GLU A 441 -0.46 -42.59 111.13
CA GLU A 441 -1.14 -42.71 109.83
C GLU A 441 -1.86 -41.41 109.41
N VAL A 442 -2.49 -40.71 110.36
CA VAL A 442 -3.15 -39.42 110.08
C VAL A 442 -2.14 -38.34 109.72
N GLN A 443 -0.95 -38.34 110.34
CA GLN A 443 0.15 -37.43 109.98
C GLN A 443 0.84 -37.79 108.66
N ALA A 444 0.85 -39.06 108.25
CA ALA A 444 1.39 -39.47 106.95
C ALA A 444 0.44 -39.10 105.78
N LEU A 445 -0.87 -39.20 105.97
CA LEU A 445 -1.87 -38.81 104.97
C LEU A 445 -1.92 -37.30 104.75
N THR A 446 -1.79 -36.50 105.81
CA THR A 446 -1.74 -35.03 105.71
C THR A 446 -0.47 -34.55 104.99
N LYS A 447 0.69 -35.17 105.27
CA LYS A 447 1.95 -34.84 104.58
C LYS A 447 1.96 -35.27 103.10
N GLY A 448 1.24 -36.33 102.75
CA GLY A 448 1.04 -36.77 101.36
C GLY A 448 0.20 -35.80 100.52
N MET A 449 -0.84 -35.20 101.11
CA MET A 449 -1.68 -34.22 100.41
C MET A 449 -0.96 -32.88 100.16
N GLU A 450 -0.14 -32.42 101.10
CA GLU A 450 0.64 -31.18 100.94
C GLU A 450 1.70 -31.28 99.83
N MET A 451 2.36 -32.44 99.69
CA MET A 451 3.32 -32.65 98.59
C MET A 451 2.66 -32.81 97.22
N GLY A 452 1.45 -33.38 97.16
CA GLY A 452 0.67 -33.49 95.90
C GLY A 452 0.20 -32.13 95.37
N LEU A 453 -0.11 -31.17 96.26
CA LEU A 453 -0.50 -29.81 95.90
C LEU A 453 0.70 -28.96 95.43
N ALA A 454 1.87 -29.14 96.03
CA ALA A 454 3.09 -28.46 95.61
C ALA A 454 3.56 -28.88 94.20
N GLY A 455 3.41 -30.17 93.84
CA GLY A 455 3.73 -30.69 92.51
C GLY A 455 2.88 -30.06 91.40
N LYS A 456 1.55 -30.02 91.58
CA LYS A 456 0.61 -29.45 90.59
C LYS A 456 0.80 -27.94 90.37
N LEU A 457 1.19 -27.20 91.41
CA LEU A 457 1.51 -25.76 91.29
C LEU A 457 2.79 -25.49 90.48
N SER A 458 3.74 -26.42 90.47
CA SER A 458 4.97 -26.29 89.67
C SER A 458 4.73 -26.55 88.17
N GLU A 459 3.84 -27.49 87.86
CA GLU A 459 3.47 -27.88 86.49
C GLU A 459 2.70 -26.74 85.78
N VAL A 460 1.74 -26.12 86.47
CA VAL A 460 0.99 -24.94 85.96
C VAL A 460 1.91 -23.74 85.72
N LYS A 461 2.98 -23.58 86.51
CA LYS A 461 3.97 -22.49 86.29
C LYS A 461 4.85 -22.77 85.06
N GLN A 462 5.19 -24.02 84.77
CA GLN A 462 5.94 -24.37 83.55
C GLN A 462 5.10 -24.16 82.29
N GLU A 463 3.83 -24.58 82.29
CA GLU A 463 2.93 -24.37 81.13
C GLU A 463 2.72 -22.89 80.80
N LYS A 464 2.53 -22.03 81.82
CA LYS A 464 2.43 -20.58 81.61
C LYS A 464 3.70 -19.98 81.01
N LYS A 465 4.88 -20.49 81.38
CA LYS A 465 6.18 -20.04 80.83
C LYS A 465 6.35 -20.45 79.36
N VAL A 466 5.90 -21.66 79.00
CA VAL A 466 5.89 -22.15 77.60
C VAL A 466 4.92 -21.36 76.73
N GLN A 467 3.71 -21.06 77.22
CA GLN A 467 2.73 -20.25 76.49
C GLN A 467 3.21 -18.80 76.27
N SER A 468 3.86 -18.19 77.26
CA SER A 468 4.44 -16.84 77.11
C SER A 468 5.53 -16.78 76.03
N ARG A 469 6.42 -17.79 75.99
CA ARG A 469 7.44 -17.92 74.93
C ARG A 469 6.84 -18.07 73.53
N LYS A 470 5.77 -18.88 73.38
CA LYS A 470 5.05 -19.01 72.09
C LYS A 470 4.43 -17.69 71.63
N ARG A 471 3.87 -16.89 72.54
CA ARG A 471 3.30 -15.57 72.20
C ARG A 471 4.37 -14.58 71.73
N MET A 472 5.54 -14.55 72.36
CA MET A 472 6.64 -13.67 71.94
C MET A 472 7.21 -14.07 70.57
N LEU A 473 7.38 -15.37 70.29
CA LEU A 473 7.83 -15.86 68.98
C LEU A 473 6.84 -15.50 67.86
N LYS A 474 5.54 -15.60 68.10
CA LYS A 474 4.51 -15.22 67.12
C LYS A 474 4.51 -13.70 66.84
N LYS A 475 4.89 -12.89 67.83
CA LYS A 475 5.03 -11.42 67.67
C LYS A 475 6.31 -11.04 66.90
N ALA A 476 7.39 -11.82 67.04
CA ALA A 476 8.67 -11.56 66.36
C ALA A 476 8.68 -11.95 64.87
N TYR A 477 7.93 -12.99 64.47
CA TYR A 477 7.96 -13.53 63.09
C TYR A 477 6.68 -13.30 62.28
N GLY A 478 5.67 -12.64 62.84
CA GLY A 478 4.31 -12.58 62.25
C GLY A 478 3.92 -11.32 61.47
N SER A 479 4.73 -10.25 61.41
CA SER A 479 4.31 -8.97 60.77
C SER A 479 4.85 -8.73 59.35
N GLY A 480 5.55 -9.71 58.76
CA GLY A 480 6.34 -9.51 57.54
C GLY A 480 5.77 -10.11 56.26
N VAL A 481 4.46 -10.19 56.05
CA VAL A 481 3.91 -10.61 54.74
C VAL A 481 2.71 -9.76 54.37
N GLY A 482 2.90 -8.84 53.42
CA GLY A 482 1.80 -8.23 52.69
C GLY A 482 1.93 -6.73 52.44
N ARG A 483 2.90 -6.32 51.61
CA ARG A 483 2.76 -5.09 50.79
C ARG A 483 3.81 -5.05 49.68
N ARG A 484 3.50 -5.68 48.55
CA ARG A 484 3.92 -5.22 47.21
C ARG A 484 2.80 -5.55 46.22
N ARG A 485 2.06 -4.51 45.85
CA ARG A 485 1.43 -4.34 44.54
C ARG A 485 1.86 -2.98 44.04
#